data_AF-A0A1G9DHX2-F1
#
_entry.id   AF-A0A1G9DHX2-F1
#
_cell.length_a   1.000
_cell.length_b   1.000
_cell.length_c   1.000
_cell.angle_alpha   90.00
_cell.angle_beta   90.00
_cell.angle_gamma   90.00
#
_symmetry.space_group_name_H-M   'P 1'
#
loop_
_entity.id
_entity.type
_entity.pdbx_description
1 polymer ?
#
loop_
_entity_poly.entity_id
_entity_poly.type
_entity_poly.pdbx_seq_one_letter_code
_entity_poly.pdbx_strand_id
1 'polypeptide(L)'
;MNESKRVEIAWPGLDITVRADLDQRNAALAQCLWDALPYRSLQGHALVAGYHLYHLAPSHSLLYTSAEYRVDRRTVPDGTLFCSRLQHLGIKYGELTEPMMATPIGQVLEEDLPALVRAGREVWDSVYTTKKPVVAEVRRAGEPSGHRVPRLPISDPLLNELVGEVHAETERIWLDPPQELVDLHQGRIRSGAGSYETVLTTLLFVNGETRPLGYSCYGGLVRAALDGMPMPWLRQMTRQLAHTPAEFLGYCGLDTLWGFTQRLLDGLDRIDSQEDYISVMAHMALYCNCLGGWNLHLFPWEAGDHLRRETVPV
;
A
#
# COMPACT_ATOMS: atom_id res chain seq x y z
N MET A 1 -9.08 10.22 32.23
CA MET A 1 -9.97 9.55 31.25
C MET A 1 -9.30 9.70 29.90
N ASN A 2 -8.71 8.63 29.35
CA ASN A 2 -8.21 8.70 27.98
C ASN A 2 -9.44 8.81 27.08
N GLU A 3 -9.60 9.93 26.37
CA GLU A 3 -10.60 10.04 25.33
C GLU A 3 -10.37 8.91 24.32
N SER A 4 -11.40 8.10 24.09
CA SER A 4 -11.37 7.06 23.07
C SER A 4 -11.17 7.75 21.72
N LYS A 5 -10.06 7.44 21.03
CA LYS A 5 -9.81 7.92 19.68
C LYS A 5 -10.74 7.19 18.72
N ARG A 6 -11.73 7.91 18.18
CA ARG A 6 -12.70 7.37 17.23
C ARG A 6 -12.46 7.89 15.82
N VAL A 7 -12.53 6.99 14.84
CA VAL A 7 -12.40 7.30 13.42
C VAL A 7 -13.68 6.96 12.67
N GLU A 8 -13.92 7.67 11.58
CA GLU A 8 -14.92 7.36 10.56
C GLU A 8 -14.21 6.92 9.29
N ILE A 9 -14.66 5.79 8.72
CA ILE A 9 -14.19 5.23 7.45
C ILE A 9 -15.39 5.24 6.50
N ALA A 10 -15.35 6.12 5.51
CA ALA A 10 -16.39 6.31 4.53
C ALA A 10 -15.97 5.80 3.15
N TRP A 11 -16.91 5.28 2.40
CA TRP A 11 -16.80 5.02 0.96
C TRP A 11 -17.89 5.85 0.27
N PRO A 12 -17.65 7.14 -0.03
CA PRO A 12 -18.70 8.05 -0.49
C PRO A 12 -19.39 7.59 -1.77
N GLY A 13 -18.64 6.97 -2.70
CA GLY A 13 -19.19 6.41 -3.94
C GLY A 13 -20.16 5.23 -3.72
N LEU A 14 -20.19 4.66 -2.51
CA LEU A 14 -21.09 3.58 -2.12
C LEU A 14 -22.18 4.03 -1.13
N ASP A 15 -22.16 5.29 -0.67
CA ASP A 15 -23.01 5.79 0.42
C ASP A 15 -22.92 4.93 1.70
N ILE A 16 -21.69 4.55 2.07
CA ILE A 16 -21.42 3.77 3.28
C ILE A 16 -20.42 4.50 4.16
N THR A 17 -20.68 4.57 5.46
CA THR A 17 -19.72 5.01 6.48
C THR A 17 -19.81 4.08 7.67
N VAL A 18 -18.65 3.74 8.25
CA VAL A 18 -18.54 2.98 9.50
C VAL A 18 -17.66 3.72 10.49
N ARG A 19 -17.94 3.55 11.78
CA ARG A 19 -17.17 4.13 12.89
C ARG A 19 -16.35 3.04 13.56
N ALA A 20 -15.14 3.39 14.01
CA ALA A 20 -14.27 2.48 14.72
C ALA A 20 -13.57 3.18 15.89
N ASP A 21 -13.44 2.47 17.01
CA ASP A 21 -12.63 2.90 18.14
C ASP A 21 -11.20 2.35 18.00
N LEU A 22 -10.19 3.21 18.16
CA LEU A 22 -8.80 2.80 18.18
C LEU A 22 -8.40 2.26 19.55
N ASP A 23 -7.70 1.13 19.55
CA ASP A 23 -7.29 0.43 20.77
C ASP A 23 -5.93 0.91 21.33
N GLN A 24 -5.64 0.48 22.56
CA GLN A 24 -4.38 0.79 23.24
C GLN A 24 -3.34 -0.35 23.15
N ARG A 25 -3.69 -1.50 22.57
CA ARG A 25 -2.80 -2.68 22.50
C ARG A 25 -1.61 -2.42 21.60
N ASN A 26 -1.78 -1.56 20.60
CA ASN A 26 -0.70 -1.04 19.76
C ASN A 26 -0.82 0.49 19.63
N ALA A 27 -0.82 1.21 20.76
CA ALA A 27 -1.06 2.65 20.80
C ALA A 27 -0.15 3.47 19.86
N ALA A 28 1.12 3.10 19.72
CA ALA A 28 2.04 3.77 18.80
C ALA A 28 1.64 3.61 17.32
N LEU A 29 1.16 2.43 16.91
CA LEU A 29 0.66 2.22 15.54
C LEU A 29 -0.68 2.94 15.33
N ALA A 30 -1.58 2.90 16.31
CA ALA A 30 -2.83 3.66 16.28
C ALA A 30 -2.55 5.18 16.16
N GLN A 31 -1.51 5.69 16.83
CA GLN A 31 -1.06 7.07 16.72
C GLN A 31 -0.54 7.39 15.30
N CYS A 32 0.22 6.50 14.67
CA CYS A 32 0.69 6.69 13.29
C CYS A 32 -0.45 6.87 12.29
N LEU A 33 -1.55 6.14 12.48
CA LEU A 33 -2.77 6.34 11.70
C LEU A 33 -3.43 7.68 12.05
N TRP A 34 -3.62 7.96 13.35
CA TRP A 34 -4.28 9.16 13.84
C TRP A 34 -3.62 10.48 13.39
N ASP A 35 -2.31 10.49 13.28
CA ASP A 35 -1.52 11.64 12.82
C ASP A 35 -1.59 11.84 11.30
N ALA A 36 -1.94 10.80 10.54
CA ALA A 36 -2.16 10.87 9.10
C ALA A 36 -3.58 11.34 8.74
N LEU A 37 -4.51 11.43 9.69
CA LEU A 37 -5.89 11.84 9.44
C LEU A 37 -6.03 13.37 9.27
N PRO A 38 -6.97 13.82 8.41
CA PRO A 38 -7.80 13.01 7.50
C PRO A 38 -7.06 12.65 6.20
N TYR A 39 -7.39 11.49 5.62
CA TYR A 39 -6.90 11.11 4.29
C TYR A 39 -7.94 10.37 3.45
N ARG A 40 -7.69 10.32 2.14
CA ARG A 40 -8.40 9.49 1.16
C ARG A 40 -7.43 8.44 0.61
N SER A 41 -7.90 7.31 0.11
CA SER A 41 -7.07 6.30 -0.58
C SER A 41 -7.91 5.46 -1.52
N LEU A 42 -7.30 4.93 -2.59
CA LEU A 42 -7.85 3.80 -3.34
C LEU A 42 -8.11 2.64 -2.37
N GLN A 43 -9.34 2.15 -2.34
CA GLN A 43 -9.76 1.02 -1.52
C GLN A 43 -9.47 -0.30 -2.26
N GLY A 44 -8.64 -1.15 -1.66
CA GLY A 44 -8.37 -2.50 -2.14
C GLY A 44 -9.17 -3.57 -1.41
N HIS A 45 -9.23 -4.75 -2.03
CA HIS A 45 -9.71 -5.99 -1.43
C HIS A 45 -8.60 -7.04 -1.44
N ALA A 46 -8.45 -7.81 -0.37
CA ALA A 46 -7.50 -8.92 -0.36
C ALA A 46 -7.94 -10.01 -1.36
N LEU A 47 -7.05 -10.37 -2.27
CA LEU A 47 -7.32 -11.38 -3.30
C LEU A 47 -6.98 -12.80 -2.86
N VAL A 48 -6.32 -12.92 -1.71
CA VAL A 48 -5.81 -14.20 -1.17
C VAL A 48 -6.32 -14.43 0.25
N ALA A 49 -6.20 -13.43 1.12
CA ALA A 49 -6.40 -13.60 2.57
C ALA A 49 -7.85 -13.85 3.01
N GLY A 50 -8.84 -13.68 2.12
CA GLY A 50 -10.28 -13.82 2.42
C GLY A 50 -11.01 -12.47 2.47
N TYR A 51 -12.01 -12.38 3.34
CA TYR A 51 -12.89 -11.20 3.50
C TYR A 51 -12.17 -10.08 4.26
N HIS A 52 -11.25 -9.41 3.55
CA HIS A 52 -10.44 -8.33 4.09
C HIS A 52 -10.36 -7.14 3.14
N LEU A 53 -10.66 -5.97 3.69
CA LEU A 53 -10.40 -4.69 3.05
C LEU A 53 -9.01 -4.21 3.46
N TYR A 54 -8.30 -3.55 2.55
CA TYR A 54 -7.11 -2.79 2.90
C TYR A 54 -6.94 -1.59 1.96
N HIS A 55 -6.30 -0.54 2.44
CA HIS A 55 -5.86 0.56 1.60
C HIS A 55 -4.57 1.15 2.16
N LEU A 56 -3.85 1.91 1.33
CA LEU A 56 -2.62 2.58 1.71
C LEU A 56 -2.96 3.78 2.61
N ALA A 57 -2.42 3.80 3.83
CA ALA A 57 -2.45 4.99 4.66
C ALA A 57 -1.21 5.84 4.31
N PRO A 58 -1.35 7.17 4.10
CA PRO A 58 -0.23 8.05 3.75
C PRO A 58 0.62 8.34 5.00
N SER A 59 1.27 7.31 5.53
CA SER A 59 2.02 7.37 6.78
C SER A 59 3.33 6.60 6.63
N HIS A 60 4.43 7.33 6.55
CA HIS A 60 5.78 6.74 6.46
C HIS A 60 6.16 6.00 7.73
N SER A 61 5.66 6.43 8.90
CA SER A 61 5.96 5.80 10.19
C SER A 61 5.41 4.38 10.32
N LEU A 62 4.39 4.01 9.54
CA LEU A 62 3.91 2.63 9.50
C LEU A 62 4.96 1.63 8.99
N LEU A 63 5.92 2.06 8.19
CA LEU A 63 7.02 1.19 7.70
C LEU A 63 7.83 0.61 8.86
N TYR A 64 8.00 1.38 9.93
CA TYR A 64 9.00 1.07 10.96
C TYR A 64 8.50 1.07 12.40
N THR A 65 7.33 1.62 12.69
CA THR A 65 6.76 1.60 14.03
C THR A 65 6.61 0.16 14.53
N SER A 66 7.05 -0.09 15.76
CA SER A 66 6.97 -1.40 16.39
C SER A 66 5.53 -1.71 16.80
N ALA A 67 5.18 -2.99 16.76
CA ALA A 67 3.95 -3.50 17.34
C ALA A 67 4.30 -4.39 18.53
N GLU A 68 3.68 -4.11 19.66
CA GLU A 68 3.87 -4.85 20.91
C GLU A 68 2.93 -6.05 20.99
N TYR A 69 1.75 -5.94 20.38
CA TYR A 69 0.73 -6.97 20.39
C TYR A 69 0.43 -7.49 18.97
N ARG A 70 0.42 -8.82 18.83
CA ARG A 70 0.17 -9.52 17.58
C ARG A 70 -0.84 -10.64 17.79
N VAL A 71 -1.66 -10.90 16.78
CA VAL A 71 -2.70 -11.93 16.80
C VAL A 71 -2.73 -12.72 15.49
N ASP A 72 -3.17 -13.97 15.54
CA ASP A 72 -3.64 -14.65 14.34
C ASP A 72 -4.89 -13.91 13.84
N ARG A 73 -4.79 -13.27 12.67
CA ARG A 73 -5.88 -12.46 12.09
C ARG A 73 -7.16 -13.25 11.83
N ARG A 74 -7.08 -14.58 11.75
CA ARG A 74 -8.26 -15.43 11.53
C ARG A 74 -9.15 -15.51 12.76
N THR A 75 -8.57 -15.42 13.97
CA THR A 75 -9.26 -15.70 15.23
C THR A 75 -9.91 -14.48 15.88
N VAL A 76 -9.60 -13.27 15.41
CA VAL A 76 -10.20 -12.03 15.94
C VAL A 76 -11.58 -11.74 15.34
N PRO A 77 -12.44 -10.95 16.00
CA PRO A 77 -13.76 -10.64 15.46
C PRO A 77 -13.72 -9.83 14.16
N ASP A 78 -14.77 -9.93 13.37
CA ASP A 78 -15.01 -9.03 12.24
C ASP A 78 -15.10 -7.57 12.73
N GLY A 79 -14.70 -6.63 11.90
CA GLY A 79 -14.51 -5.23 12.28
C GLY A 79 -13.15 -4.91 12.89
N THR A 80 -12.27 -5.89 13.13
CA THR A 80 -10.92 -5.59 13.65
C THR A 80 -10.13 -4.78 12.61
N LEU A 81 -9.60 -3.62 13.04
CA LEU A 81 -8.67 -2.78 12.27
C LEU A 81 -7.23 -3.24 12.52
N PHE A 82 -6.42 -3.23 11.47
CA PHE A 82 -4.99 -3.54 11.54
C PHE A 82 -4.19 -2.47 10.82
N CYS A 83 -3.06 -2.07 11.39
CA CYS A 83 -2.00 -1.43 10.62
C CYS A 83 -0.95 -2.47 10.27
N SER A 84 -0.28 -2.33 9.13
CA SER A 84 0.86 -3.19 8.78
C SER A 84 2.03 -2.38 8.24
N ARG A 85 3.20 -3.02 8.18
CA ARG A 85 4.42 -2.43 7.60
C ARG A 85 4.37 -2.30 6.08
N LEU A 86 3.33 -2.82 5.45
CA LEU A 86 2.99 -2.52 4.05
C LEU A 86 2.32 -1.14 3.92
N GLN A 87 2.32 -0.33 4.99
CA GLN A 87 1.61 0.95 5.10
C GLN A 87 0.09 0.83 4.95
N HIS A 88 -0.46 -0.36 5.16
CA HIS A 88 -1.90 -0.58 5.04
C HIS A 88 -2.66 -0.26 6.34
N LEU A 89 -3.83 0.35 6.20
CA LEU A 89 -4.96 0.13 7.10
C LEU A 89 -5.81 -1.01 6.54
N GLY A 90 -5.91 -2.11 7.28
CA GLY A 90 -6.71 -3.28 6.94
C GLY A 90 -7.91 -3.46 7.87
N ILE A 91 -9.00 -4.03 7.35
CA ILE A 91 -10.23 -4.29 8.12
C ILE A 91 -10.73 -5.68 7.78
N LYS A 92 -10.84 -6.55 8.79
CA LYS A 92 -11.52 -7.85 8.65
C LYS A 92 -13.02 -7.63 8.58
N TYR A 93 -13.72 -8.26 7.64
CA TYR A 93 -15.20 -8.21 7.56
C TYR A 93 -15.85 -9.59 7.40
N GLY A 94 -15.07 -10.67 7.50
CA GLY A 94 -15.51 -12.05 7.44
C GLY A 94 -14.34 -13.02 7.57
N GLU A 95 -14.53 -14.25 7.11
CA GLU A 95 -13.53 -15.33 7.22
C GLU A 95 -12.19 -14.99 6.55
N LEU A 96 -11.09 -15.33 7.22
CA LEU A 96 -9.74 -15.18 6.69
C LEU A 96 -9.04 -16.53 6.65
N THR A 97 -8.27 -16.76 5.59
CA THR A 97 -7.50 -18.00 5.39
C THR A 97 -6.02 -17.83 5.76
N GLU A 98 -5.50 -16.61 5.66
CA GLU A 98 -4.09 -16.28 5.91
C GLU A 98 -3.76 -16.37 7.42
N PRO A 99 -2.86 -17.27 7.85
CA PRO A 99 -2.52 -17.47 9.26
C PRO A 99 -1.49 -16.45 9.79
N MET A 100 -1.15 -15.43 9.00
CA MET A 100 -0.08 -14.50 9.35
C MET A 100 -0.47 -13.66 10.56
N MET A 101 0.49 -13.48 11.47
CA MET A 101 0.33 -12.62 12.64
C MET A 101 0.13 -11.16 12.20
N ALA A 102 -1.00 -10.58 12.59
CA ALA A 102 -1.34 -9.19 12.31
C ALA A 102 -1.33 -8.34 13.58
N THR A 103 -1.34 -7.03 13.40
CA THR A 103 -1.16 -6.03 14.46
C THR A 103 -2.41 -5.17 14.59
N PRO A 104 -3.37 -5.58 15.46
CA PRO A 104 -4.64 -4.91 15.59
C PRO A 104 -4.46 -3.55 16.26
N ILE A 105 -5.26 -2.57 15.85
CA ILE A 105 -5.20 -1.19 16.35
C ILE A 105 -6.57 -0.60 16.67
N GLY A 106 -7.64 -1.37 16.53
CA GLY A 106 -9.01 -0.88 16.75
C GLY A 106 -10.08 -1.85 16.31
N GLN A 107 -11.33 -1.42 16.44
CA GLN A 107 -12.52 -2.23 16.19
C GLN A 107 -13.66 -1.34 15.67
N VAL A 108 -14.28 -1.75 14.55
CA VAL A 108 -15.53 -1.16 14.04
C VAL A 108 -16.65 -1.39 15.05
N LEU A 109 -17.49 -0.37 15.25
CA LEU A 109 -18.65 -0.45 16.13
C LEU A 109 -19.61 -1.56 15.67
N GLU A 110 -20.21 -2.25 16.63
CA GLU A 110 -21.05 -3.42 16.35
C GLU A 110 -22.22 -3.07 15.43
N GLU A 111 -22.85 -1.91 15.63
CA GLU A 111 -23.97 -1.45 14.80
C GLU A 111 -23.59 -1.15 13.35
N ASP A 112 -22.30 -0.91 13.07
CA ASP A 112 -21.80 -0.57 11.73
C ASP A 112 -21.24 -1.81 10.99
N LEU A 113 -21.16 -2.99 11.64
CA LEU A 113 -20.68 -4.23 11.02
C LEU A 113 -21.49 -4.65 9.77
N PRO A 114 -22.84 -4.56 9.75
CA PRO A 114 -23.59 -4.87 8.52
C PRO A 114 -23.21 -3.95 7.35
N ALA A 115 -22.93 -2.68 7.62
CA ALA A 115 -22.49 -1.71 6.62
C ALA A 115 -21.08 -2.03 6.11
N LEU A 116 -20.16 -2.44 6.98
CA LEU A 116 -18.83 -2.92 6.62
C LEU A 116 -18.90 -4.13 5.68
N VAL A 117 -19.78 -5.11 5.96
CA VAL A 117 -19.94 -6.30 5.10
C VAL A 117 -20.43 -5.92 3.71
N ARG A 118 -21.36 -4.95 3.60
CA ARG A 118 -21.79 -4.43 2.30
C ARG A 118 -20.63 -3.77 1.55
N ALA A 119 -19.87 -2.89 2.21
CA ALA A 119 -18.69 -2.27 1.61
C ALA A 119 -17.69 -3.32 1.12
N GLY A 120 -17.44 -4.37 1.92
CA GLY A 120 -16.61 -5.50 1.55
C GLY A 120 -16.99 -6.15 0.21
N ARG A 121 -18.28 -6.41 0.02
CA ARG A 121 -18.82 -7.02 -1.21
C ARG A 121 -18.74 -6.09 -2.42
N GLU A 122 -19.09 -4.82 -2.27
CA GLU A 122 -19.02 -3.83 -3.35
C GLU A 122 -17.57 -3.58 -3.78
N VAL A 123 -16.62 -3.53 -2.83
CA VAL A 123 -15.20 -3.40 -3.13
C VAL A 123 -14.67 -4.68 -3.81
N TRP A 124 -15.15 -5.87 -3.42
CA TRP A 124 -14.81 -7.10 -4.14
C TRP A 124 -15.27 -7.05 -5.60
N ASP A 125 -16.52 -6.66 -5.87
CA ASP A 125 -17.03 -6.51 -7.25
C ASP A 125 -16.25 -5.46 -8.05
N SER A 126 -15.87 -4.35 -7.39
CA SER A 126 -14.99 -3.32 -7.94
C SER A 126 -13.64 -3.89 -8.38
N VAL A 127 -12.90 -4.56 -7.49
CA VAL A 127 -11.56 -5.07 -7.78
C VAL A 127 -11.61 -6.29 -8.71
N TYR A 128 -12.54 -7.22 -8.48
CA TYR A 128 -12.60 -8.48 -9.21
C TYR A 128 -13.20 -8.31 -10.60
N THR A 129 -14.22 -7.46 -10.77
CA THR A 129 -15.03 -7.43 -12.00
C THR A 129 -15.05 -6.06 -12.67
N THR A 130 -15.58 -5.02 -12.02
CA THR A 130 -15.93 -3.78 -12.73
C THR A 130 -14.75 -2.85 -12.98
N LYS A 131 -13.67 -3.02 -12.21
CA LYS A 131 -12.48 -2.17 -12.17
C LYS A 131 -12.79 -0.69 -11.92
N LYS A 132 -14.00 -0.34 -11.44
CA LYS A 132 -14.38 1.02 -11.05
C LYS A 132 -13.74 1.37 -9.71
N PRO A 133 -12.84 2.36 -9.62
CA PRO A 133 -12.15 2.68 -8.36
C PRO A 133 -13.14 3.05 -7.25
N VAL A 134 -12.97 2.44 -6.07
CA VAL A 134 -13.65 2.86 -4.84
C VAL A 134 -12.66 3.65 -4.00
N VAL A 135 -13.05 4.85 -3.56
CA VAL A 135 -12.23 5.70 -2.69
C VAL A 135 -12.71 5.56 -1.26
N ALA A 136 -11.79 5.21 -0.35
CA ALA A 136 -12.00 5.30 1.08
C ALA A 136 -11.61 6.70 1.57
N GLU A 137 -12.38 7.27 2.49
CA GLU A 137 -12.04 8.46 3.26
C GLU A 137 -11.98 8.09 4.73
N VAL A 138 -10.86 8.40 5.38
CA VAL A 138 -10.65 8.14 6.81
C VAL A 138 -10.43 9.46 7.51
N ARG A 139 -11.21 9.70 8.55
CA ARG A 139 -11.16 10.95 9.34
C ARG A 139 -11.40 10.68 10.82
N ARG A 140 -11.04 11.65 11.66
CA ARG A 140 -11.44 11.63 13.06
C ARG A 140 -12.95 11.84 13.13
N ALA A 141 -13.63 11.16 14.04
CA ALA A 141 -15.09 11.24 14.12
C ALA A 141 -15.56 12.69 14.37
N GLY A 142 -16.53 13.15 13.57
CA GLY A 142 -17.03 14.53 13.62
C GLY A 142 -16.13 15.61 13.02
N GLU A 143 -14.93 15.28 12.54
CA GLU A 143 -14.05 16.21 11.81
C GLU A 143 -14.32 16.19 10.30
N PRO A 144 -14.00 17.26 9.54
CA PRO A 144 -14.22 17.30 8.10
C PRO A 144 -13.33 16.30 7.34
N SER A 145 -13.78 15.90 6.15
CA SER A 145 -12.95 15.16 5.19
C SER A 145 -11.76 15.99 4.73
N GLY A 146 -10.70 15.31 4.30
CA GLY A 146 -9.51 15.94 3.73
C GLY A 146 -8.54 14.89 3.20
N HIS A 147 -7.50 15.36 2.50
CA HIS A 147 -6.45 14.48 1.99
C HIS A 147 -5.13 15.22 1.95
N ARG A 148 -4.07 14.55 2.39
CA ARG A 148 -2.70 15.00 2.28
C ARG A 148 -1.77 13.79 2.26
N VAL A 149 -0.78 13.79 1.38
CA VAL A 149 0.34 12.84 1.45
C VAL A 149 1.51 13.57 2.13
N PRO A 150 2.02 13.10 3.28
CA PRO A 150 3.08 13.80 4.00
C PRO A 150 4.41 13.68 3.26
N ARG A 151 5.15 14.80 3.26
CA ARG A 151 6.52 14.86 2.76
C ARG A 151 7.52 14.95 3.91
N LEU A 152 8.42 13.97 3.97
CA LEU A 152 9.56 13.97 4.88
C LEU A 152 10.63 14.98 4.44
N PRO A 153 11.35 15.62 5.38
CA PRO A 153 12.43 16.55 5.07
C PRO A 153 13.65 15.79 4.53
N ILE A 154 14.35 16.41 3.58
CA ILE A 154 15.63 15.92 3.02
C ILE A 154 16.58 17.09 2.92
N SER A 155 17.80 16.91 3.43
CA SER A 155 18.80 17.97 3.55
C SER A 155 19.58 18.20 2.26
N ASP A 156 19.98 17.14 1.55
CA ASP A 156 20.66 17.29 0.25
C ASP A 156 19.70 17.85 -0.82
N PRO A 157 20.04 18.98 -1.50
CA PRO A 157 19.14 19.62 -2.45
C PRO A 157 18.74 18.76 -3.65
N LEU A 158 19.65 17.96 -4.20
CA LEU A 158 19.37 17.14 -5.39
C LEU A 158 18.48 15.94 -5.04
N LEU A 159 18.71 15.34 -3.87
CA LEU A 159 17.83 14.28 -3.37
C LEU A 159 16.46 14.81 -2.98
N ASN A 160 16.40 16.03 -2.42
CA ASN A 160 15.16 16.70 -2.09
C ASN A 160 14.34 17.03 -3.35
N GLU A 161 14.99 17.40 -4.46
CA GLU A 161 14.36 17.57 -5.77
C GLU A 161 13.79 16.26 -6.29
N LEU A 162 14.60 15.18 -6.35
CA LEU A 162 14.16 13.85 -6.75
C LEU A 162 12.94 13.40 -5.94
N VAL A 163 13.00 13.51 -4.62
CA VAL A 163 11.87 13.14 -3.76
C VAL A 163 10.68 14.09 -3.90
N GLY A 164 10.92 15.36 -4.23
CA GLY A 164 9.84 16.28 -4.60
C GLY A 164 9.05 15.76 -5.80
N GLU A 165 9.74 15.24 -6.82
CA GLU A 165 9.10 14.65 -8.00
C GLU A 165 8.44 13.31 -7.71
N VAL A 166 9.08 12.43 -6.94
CA VAL A 166 8.48 11.14 -6.50
C VAL A 166 7.21 11.39 -5.68
N HIS A 167 7.25 12.37 -4.77
CA HIS A 167 6.10 12.75 -3.94
C HIS A 167 4.98 13.34 -4.79
N ALA A 168 5.29 14.26 -5.71
CA ALA A 168 4.31 14.85 -6.61
C ALA A 168 3.65 13.80 -7.52
N GLU A 169 4.43 12.86 -8.05
CA GLU A 169 3.90 11.77 -8.85
C GLU A 169 3.03 10.83 -8.00
N THR A 170 3.46 10.50 -6.78
CA THR A 170 2.67 9.71 -5.82
C THR A 170 1.33 10.37 -5.52
N GLU A 171 1.30 11.69 -5.31
CA GLU A 171 0.04 12.44 -5.12
C GLU A 171 -0.83 12.42 -6.37
N ARG A 172 -0.23 12.60 -7.56
CA ARG A 172 -0.93 12.58 -8.85
C ARG A 172 -1.65 11.24 -9.08
N ILE A 173 -1.01 10.14 -8.72
CA ILE A 173 -1.56 8.79 -8.93
C ILE A 173 -2.31 8.28 -7.70
N TRP A 174 -2.49 9.06 -6.65
CA TRP A 174 -3.01 8.53 -5.38
C TRP A 174 -4.45 8.03 -5.49
N LEU A 175 -5.29 8.76 -6.23
CA LEU A 175 -6.71 8.44 -6.44
C LEU A 175 -7.07 8.20 -7.91
N ASP A 176 -6.16 8.52 -8.83
CA ASP A 176 -6.32 8.32 -10.27
C ASP A 176 -5.28 7.30 -10.78
N PRO A 177 -5.67 6.37 -11.67
CA PRO A 177 -4.75 5.34 -12.14
C PRO A 177 -3.59 5.96 -12.94
N PRO A 178 -2.35 5.50 -12.73
CA PRO A 178 -1.23 5.94 -13.54
C PRO A 178 -1.41 5.50 -14.99
N GLN A 179 -1.17 6.41 -15.94
CA GLN A 179 -1.37 6.15 -17.36
C GLN A 179 -0.53 4.96 -17.85
N GLU A 180 0.70 4.81 -17.35
CA GLU A 180 1.58 3.66 -17.67
C GLU A 180 0.89 2.32 -17.36
N LEU A 181 0.23 2.19 -16.20
CA LEU A 181 -0.52 0.97 -15.88
C LEU A 181 -1.78 0.81 -16.72
N VAL A 182 -2.50 1.89 -17.01
CA VAL A 182 -3.68 1.84 -17.88
C VAL A 182 -3.30 1.36 -19.29
N ASP A 183 -2.20 1.88 -19.84
CA ASP A 183 -1.66 1.49 -21.13
C ASP A 183 -1.22 0.02 -21.14
N LEU A 184 -0.49 -0.41 -20.10
CA LEU A 184 -0.10 -1.81 -19.90
C LEU A 184 -1.29 -2.76 -19.90
N HIS A 185 -2.32 -2.46 -19.10
CA HIS A 185 -3.51 -3.31 -18.97
C HIS A 185 -4.38 -3.31 -20.24
N GLN A 186 -4.21 -2.32 -21.12
CA GLN A 186 -4.87 -2.26 -22.43
C GLN A 186 -3.96 -2.75 -23.58
N GLY A 187 -2.78 -3.29 -23.24
CA GLY A 187 -1.82 -3.86 -24.19
C GLY A 187 -1.03 -2.86 -25.03
N ARG A 188 -1.03 -1.58 -24.66
CA ARG A 188 -0.22 -0.54 -25.29
C ARG A 188 1.18 -0.51 -24.69
N ILE A 189 2.01 -1.48 -25.06
CA ILE A 189 3.36 -1.64 -24.52
C ILE A 189 4.40 -1.30 -25.58
N ARG A 190 5.09 -0.16 -25.42
CA ARG A 190 6.03 0.36 -26.43
C ARG A 190 7.19 -0.60 -26.74
N SER A 191 7.68 -1.32 -25.75
CA SER A 191 8.79 -2.27 -25.89
C SER A 191 8.40 -3.58 -26.61
N GLY A 192 7.09 -3.85 -26.74
CA GLY A 192 6.60 -5.15 -27.20
C GLY A 192 6.78 -6.28 -26.18
N ALA A 193 6.97 -5.96 -24.89
CA ALA A 193 7.11 -6.97 -23.85
C ALA A 193 5.89 -7.90 -23.76
N GLY A 194 6.12 -9.19 -23.97
CA GLY A 194 5.09 -10.24 -23.93
C GLY A 194 5.36 -11.31 -24.97
N SER A 195 5.81 -12.49 -24.54
CA SER A 195 6.05 -13.61 -25.45
C SER A 195 4.75 -14.07 -26.11
N TYR A 196 4.78 -14.41 -27.40
CA TYR A 196 3.60 -14.85 -28.17
C TYR A 196 2.44 -13.84 -28.17
N GLU A 197 2.76 -12.55 -28.22
CA GLU A 197 1.78 -11.46 -28.42
C GLU A 197 0.69 -11.36 -27.34
N THR A 198 0.93 -11.94 -26.16
CA THR A 198 0.03 -11.82 -25.00
C THR A 198 0.59 -10.87 -23.95
N VAL A 199 -0.29 -10.05 -23.39
CA VAL A 199 0.04 -9.07 -22.34
C VAL A 199 -0.10 -9.67 -20.94
N LEU A 200 -0.84 -10.78 -20.80
CA LEU A 200 -1.16 -11.36 -19.49
C LEU A 200 0.10 -11.73 -18.69
N THR A 201 1.11 -12.27 -19.35
CA THR A 201 2.38 -12.62 -18.72
C THR A 201 3.12 -11.37 -18.28
N THR A 202 3.17 -10.32 -19.11
CA THR A 202 3.74 -9.02 -18.73
C THR A 202 3.02 -8.43 -17.51
N LEU A 203 1.68 -8.45 -17.49
CA LEU A 203 0.89 -7.98 -16.34
C LEU A 203 1.16 -8.80 -15.07
N LEU A 204 1.34 -10.13 -15.19
CA LEU A 204 1.69 -10.98 -14.06
C LEU A 204 3.02 -10.57 -13.45
N PHE A 205 4.03 -10.35 -14.29
CA PHE A 205 5.36 -9.92 -13.84
C PHE A 205 5.34 -8.49 -13.28
N VAL A 206 4.63 -7.55 -13.92
CA VAL A 206 4.47 -6.18 -13.39
C VAL A 206 3.80 -6.20 -12.01
N ASN A 207 2.73 -6.98 -11.83
CA ASN A 207 2.08 -7.14 -10.52
C ASN A 207 3.01 -7.81 -9.49
N GLY A 208 3.73 -8.86 -9.91
CA GLY A 208 4.62 -9.67 -9.08
C GLY A 208 5.88 -8.95 -8.62
N GLU A 209 6.48 -8.09 -9.45
CA GLU A 209 7.73 -7.38 -9.16
C GLU A 209 7.51 -6.02 -8.50
N THR A 210 6.45 -5.29 -8.87
CA THR A 210 6.18 -3.93 -8.31
C THR A 210 5.95 -3.98 -6.81
N ARG A 211 5.18 -4.96 -6.34
CA ARG A 211 4.83 -5.10 -4.92
C ARG A 211 6.06 -5.30 -4.02
N PRO A 212 6.90 -6.35 -4.21
CA PRO A 212 8.07 -6.57 -3.36
C PRO A 212 9.12 -5.46 -3.50
N LEU A 213 9.21 -4.76 -4.64
CA LEU A 213 10.07 -3.58 -4.75
C LEU A 213 9.67 -2.49 -3.74
N GLY A 214 8.37 -2.26 -3.54
CA GLY A 214 7.88 -1.35 -2.50
C GLY A 214 8.09 -1.87 -1.09
N TYR A 215 7.43 -2.98 -0.74
CA TYR A 215 7.34 -3.39 0.67
C TYR A 215 8.55 -4.16 1.19
N SER A 216 9.28 -4.90 0.34
CA SER A 216 10.45 -5.68 0.75
C SER A 216 11.75 -4.94 0.49
N CYS A 217 11.93 -4.35 -0.69
CA CYS A 217 13.16 -3.65 -1.03
C CYS A 217 13.21 -2.28 -0.33
N TYR A 218 12.46 -1.28 -0.80
CA TYR A 218 12.55 0.07 -0.22
C TYR A 218 12.10 0.12 1.24
N GLY A 219 10.98 -0.54 1.58
CA GLY A 219 10.53 -0.66 2.97
C GLY A 219 11.52 -1.41 3.87
N GLY A 220 12.18 -2.45 3.36
CA GLY A 220 13.23 -3.18 4.07
C GLY A 220 14.49 -2.36 4.28
N LEU A 221 14.87 -1.51 3.32
CA LEU A 221 16.01 -0.61 3.43
C LEU A 221 15.78 0.49 4.48
N VAL A 222 14.56 1.04 4.57
CA VAL A 222 14.17 1.94 5.68
C VAL A 222 14.40 1.24 7.02
N ARG A 223 14.02 -0.03 7.13
CA ARG A 223 14.19 -0.79 8.36
C ARG A 223 15.65 -1.07 8.67
N ALA A 224 16.43 -1.50 7.68
CA ALA A 224 17.86 -1.73 7.82
C ALA A 224 18.59 -0.48 8.31
N ALA A 225 18.21 0.69 7.80
CA ALA A 225 18.74 1.95 8.28
C ALA A 225 18.38 2.16 9.75
N LEU A 226 17.12 2.03 10.15
CA LEU A 226 16.70 2.21 11.56
C LEU A 226 17.31 1.20 12.53
N ASP A 227 17.64 -0.01 12.06
CA ASP A 227 18.33 -1.03 12.85
C ASP A 227 19.86 -0.78 12.93
N GLY A 228 20.34 0.34 12.40
CA GLY A 228 21.72 0.81 12.55
C GLY A 228 22.70 0.27 11.51
N MET A 229 22.22 -0.21 10.36
CA MET A 229 23.11 -0.65 9.27
C MET A 229 24.00 0.52 8.80
N PRO A 230 25.34 0.35 8.72
CA PRO A 230 26.23 1.41 8.26
C PRO A 230 25.96 1.86 6.82
N MET A 231 26.14 3.15 6.57
CA MET A 231 25.84 3.79 5.27
C MET A 231 26.46 3.11 4.04
N PRO A 232 27.75 2.67 4.04
CA PRO A 232 28.31 1.96 2.88
C PRO A 232 27.52 0.70 2.51
N TRP A 233 27.02 -0.05 3.50
CA TRP A 233 26.22 -1.25 3.28
C TRP A 233 24.81 -0.92 2.83
N LEU A 234 24.19 0.11 3.39
CA LEU A 234 22.90 0.62 2.93
C LEU A 234 22.95 0.99 1.44
N ARG A 235 23.97 1.74 1.00
CA ARG A 235 24.17 2.08 -0.41
C ARG A 235 24.43 0.84 -1.27
N GLN A 236 25.23 -0.10 -0.80
CA GLN A 236 25.47 -1.35 -1.52
C GLN A 236 24.17 -2.15 -1.70
N MET A 237 23.36 -2.28 -0.65
CA MET A 237 22.09 -3.00 -0.69
C MET A 237 21.04 -2.31 -1.55
N THR A 238 20.96 -0.98 -1.53
CA THR A 238 20.10 -0.24 -2.47
C THR A 238 20.43 -0.60 -3.92
N ARG A 239 21.71 -0.60 -4.30
CA ARG A 239 22.12 -0.96 -5.67
C ARG A 239 21.73 -2.39 -6.03
N GLN A 240 21.99 -3.33 -5.14
CA GLN A 240 21.75 -4.75 -5.41
C GLN A 240 20.27 -5.12 -5.46
N LEU A 241 19.43 -4.48 -4.64
CA LEU A 241 18.03 -4.86 -4.48
C LEU A 241 17.08 -4.07 -5.38
N ALA A 242 17.38 -2.79 -5.67
CA ALA A 242 16.47 -1.92 -6.40
C ALA A 242 16.68 -1.93 -7.92
N HIS A 243 17.93 -2.07 -8.39
CA HIS A 243 18.27 -1.89 -9.80
C HIS A 243 17.53 -2.85 -10.73
N THR A 244 17.78 -4.15 -10.60
CA THR A 244 17.27 -5.16 -11.55
C THR A 244 15.74 -5.19 -11.63
N PRO A 245 14.98 -5.17 -10.51
CA PRO A 245 13.53 -5.15 -10.59
C PRO A 245 13.01 -3.87 -11.26
N ALA A 246 13.57 -2.70 -10.93
CA ALA A 246 13.12 -1.44 -11.51
C ALA A 246 13.46 -1.31 -13.00
N GLU A 247 14.64 -1.77 -13.43
CA GLU A 247 15.05 -1.80 -14.84
C GLU A 247 14.13 -2.71 -15.66
N PHE A 248 13.84 -3.91 -15.16
CA PHE A 248 12.91 -4.84 -15.80
C PHE A 248 11.49 -4.26 -15.88
N LEU A 249 11.01 -3.64 -14.80
CA LEU A 249 9.71 -2.95 -14.81
C LEU A 249 9.69 -1.77 -15.80
N GLY A 250 10.80 -1.04 -15.95
CA GLY A 250 10.98 -0.03 -16.99
C GLY A 250 10.82 -0.63 -18.39
N TYR A 251 11.53 -1.72 -18.69
CA TYR A 251 11.34 -2.46 -19.94
C TYR A 251 9.88 -2.90 -20.16
N CYS A 252 9.18 -3.33 -19.10
CA CYS A 252 7.78 -3.70 -19.19
C CYS A 252 6.86 -2.50 -19.46
N GLY A 253 7.25 -1.27 -19.13
CA GLY A 253 6.46 -0.05 -19.41
C GLY A 253 6.32 0.91 -18.24
N LEU A 254 7.01 0.69 -17.11
CA LEU A 254 7.04 1.62 -15.97
C LEU A 254 8.25 2.57 -16.05
N ASP A 255 8.29 3.37 -17.11
CA ASP A 255 9.40 4.29 -17.40
C ASP A 255 9.62 5.30 -16.26
N THR A 256 8.55 5.80 -15.65
CA THR A 256 8.62 6.76 -14.54
C THR A 256 9.28 6.14 -13.30
N LEU A 257 8.93 4.91 -12.94
CA LEU A 257 9.56 4.17 -11.85
C LEU A 257 11.05 3.93 -12.11
N TRP A 258 11.38 3.54 -13.34
CA TRP A 258 12.76 3.29 -13.70
C TRP A 258 13.59 4.58 -13.66
N GLY A 259 13.08 5.68 -14.22
CA GLY A 259 13.73 6.99 -14.19
C GLY A 259 14.00 7.50 -12.78
N PHE A 260 13.04 7.36 -11.85
CA PHE A 260 13.27 7.69 -10.44
C PHE A 260 14.34 6.80 -9.80
N THR A 261 14.33 5.50 -10.08
CA THR A 261 15.31 4.57 -9.53
C THR A 261 16.72 4.85 -10.07
N GLN A 262 16.88 5.16 -11.35
CA GLN A 262 18.18 5.53 -11.92
C GLN A 262 18.75 6.77 -11.23
N ARG A 263 17.94 7.84 -11.09
CA ARG A 263 18.37 9.07 -10.41
C ARG A 263 18.71 8.85 -8.95
N LEU A 264 17.97 7.97 -8.26
CA LEU A 264 18.31 7.56 -6.91
C LEU A 264 19.69 6.89 -6.86
N LEU A 265 19.95 5.93 -7.75
CA LEU A 265 21.20 5.18 -7.78
C LEU A 265 22.39 6.07 -8.15
N ASP A 266 22.21 7.03 -9.06
CA ASP A 266 23.22 8.02 -9.44
C ASP A 266 23.53 8.98 -8.27
N GLY A 267 22.50 9.36 -7.49
CA GLY A 267 22.63 10.22 -6.33
C GLY A 267 23.03 9.52 -5.04
N LEU A 268 23.17 8.19 -5.04
CA LEU A 268 23.24 7.39 -3.82
C LEU A 268 24.46 7.68 -2.94
N ASP A 269 25.60 8.02 -3.54
CA ASP A 269 26.83 8.35 -2.81
C ASP A 269 26.78 9.72 -2.13
N ARG A 270 25.75 10.53 -2.42
CA ARG A 270 25.49 11.80 -1.75
C ARG A 270 24.79 11.63 -0.41
N ILE A 271 24.23 10.45 -0.12
CA ILE A 271 23.44 10.21 1.09
C ILE A 271 24.37 9.92 2.27
N ASP A 272 24.85 10.94 2.97
CA ASP A 272 25.71 10.79 4.16
C ASP A 272 24.92 10.78 5.48
N SER A 273 23.66 11.19 5.46
CA SER A 273 22.76 11.17 6.62
C SER A 273 21.83 9.95 6.59
N GLN A 274 21.70 9.29 7.75
CA GLN A 274 20.75 8.21 7.95
C GLN A 274 19.29 8.69 7.84
N GLU A 275 19.02 9.93 8.25
CA GLU A 275 17.68 10.55 8.14
C GLU A 275 17.30 10.81 6.68
N ASP A 276 18.23 11.32 5.88
CA ASP A 276 18.02 11.53 4.44
C ASP A 276 17.82 10.17 3.74
N TYR A 277 18.61 9.15 4.09
CA TYR A 277 18.45 7.80 3.55
C TYR A 277 17.05 7.25 3.85
N ILE A 278 16.62 7.30 5.11
CA ILE A 278 15.28 6.84 5.52
C ILE A 278 14.20 7.59 4.74
N SER A 279 14.32 8.91 4.62
CA SER A 279 13.32 9.74 3.96
C SER A 279 13.22 9.42 2.47
N VAL A 280 14.35 9.29 1.77
CA VAL A 280 14.40 8.92 0.36
C VAL A 280 13.80 7.53 0.13
N MET A 281 14.23 6.52 0.89
CA MET A 281 13.72 5.15 0.74
C MET A 281 12.23 5.04 1.11
N ALA A 282 11.76 5.78 2.11
CA ALA A 282 10.34 5.79 2.50
C ALA A 282 9.44 6.37 1.41
N HIS A 283 9.88 7.42 0.71
CA HIS A 283 9.15 7.97 -0.44
C HIS A 283 9.12 7.02 -1.64
N MET A 284 10.24 6.36 -1.93
CA MET A 284 10.27 5.32 -2.97
C MET A 284 9.35 4.13 -2.62
N ALA A 285 9.36 3.70 -1.35
CA ALA A 285 8.46 2.66 -0.87
C ALA A 285 6.99 3.06 -1.04
N LEU A 286 6.63 4.29 -0.65
CA LEU A 286 5.26 4.79 -0.78
C LEU A 286 4.80 4.85 -2.23
N TYR A 287 5.65 5.34 -3.14
CA TYR A 287 5.36 5.38 -4.58
C TYR A 287 5.13 3.96 -5.14
N CYS A 288 6.04 3.02 -4.88
CA CYS A 288 5.90 1.63 -5.31
C CYS A 288 4.67 0.93 -4.70
N ASN A 289 4.36 1.21 -3.43
CA ASN A 289 3.18 0.65 -2.77
C ASN A 289 1.88 1.23 -3.38
N CYS A 290 1.89 2.51 -3.77
CA CYS A 290 0.77 3.13 -4.50
C CYS A 290 0.57 2.48 -5.88
N LEU A 291 1.64 2.31 -6.65
CA LEU A 291 1.61 1.53 -7.91
C LEU A 291 1.11 0.10 -7.68
N GLY A 292 1.55 -0.54 -6.59
CA GLY A 292 1.10 -1.87 -6.18
C GLY A 292 -0.42 -1.93 -5.94
N GLY A 293 -0.99 -0.90 -5.30
CA GLY A 293 -2.44 -0.77 -5.13
C GLY A 293 -3.19 -0.74 -6.47
N TRP A 294 -2.71 0.06 -7.42
CA TRP A 294 -3.29 0.10 -8.77
C TRP A 294 -3.12 -1.19 -9.55
N ASN A 295 -1.97 -1.84 -9.45
CA ASN A 295 -1.75 -3.15 -10.05
C ASN A 295 -2.75 -4.17 -9.50
N LEU A 296 -3.02 -4.17 -8.19
CA LEU A 296 -4.00 -5.07 -7.59
C LEU A 296 -5.44 -4.72 -8.03
N HIS A 297 -5.74 -3.45 -8.28
CA HIS A 297 -7.06 -3.00 -8.75
C HIS A 297 -7.31 -3.32 -10.23
N LEU A 298 -6.32 -3.09 -11.09
CA LEU A 298 -6.46 -3.18 -12.56
C LEU A 298 -6.28 -4.60 -13.10
N PHE A 299 -5.57 -5.47 -12.39
CA PHE A 299 -5.27 -6.81 -12.88
C PHE A 299 -6.56 -7.62 -13.15
N PRO A 300 -6.61 -8.39 -14.26
CA PRO A 300 -7.81 -9.11 -14.68
C PRO A 300 -8.01 -10.41 -13.88
N TRP A 301 -8.36 -10.30 -12.60
CA TRP A 301 -8.56 -11.45 -11.70
C TRP A 301 -9.62 -12.45 -12.19
N GLU A 302 -10.63 -11.97 -12.92
CA GLU A 302 -11.65 -12.78 -13.57
C GLU A 302 -11.08 -13.80 -14.57
N ALA A 303 -9.85 -13.60 -15.07
CA ALA A 303 -9.16 -14.60 -15.89
C ALA A 303 -8.96 -15.94 -15.14
N GLY A 304 -8.96 -15.92 -13.81
CA GLY A 304 -8.89 -17.09 -12.94
C GLY A 304 -10.24 -17.77 -12.65
N ASP A 305 -11.35 -17.36 -13.28
CA ASP A 305 -12.67 -17.92 -12.97
C ASP A 305 -12.79 -19.43 -13.13
N HIS A 306 -11.98 -20.02 -14.01
CA HIS A 306 -11.91 -21.47 -14.23
C HIS A 306 -11.03 -22.22 -13.20
N LEU A 307 -10.38 -21.50 -12.28
CA LEU A 307 -9.45 -22.02 -11.27
C LEU A 307 -10.05 -21.99 -9.85
N ARG A 308 -11.37 -22.21 -9.72
CA ARG A 308 -12.02 -22.24 -8.40
C ARG A 308 -11.53 -23.44 -7.59
N ARG A 309 -11.31 -23.22 -6.29
CA ARG A 309 -10.95 -24.29 -5.35
C ARG A 309 -12.08 -25.32 -5.29
N GLU A 310 -11.74 -26.59 -5.38
CA GLU A 310 -12.68 -27.67 -5.07
C GLU A 310 -12.99 -27.67 -3.57
N THR A 311 -14.26 -27.82 -3.21
CA THR A 311 -14.66 -28.13 -1.84
C THR A 311 -14.15 -29.52 -1.48
N VAL A 312 -13.08 -29.60 -0.71
CA VAL A 312 -12.65 -30.86 -0.09
C VAL A 312 -13.59 -31.12 1.10
N PRO A 313 -14.36 -32.22 1.12
CA PRO A 313 -15.15 -32.58 2.29
C PRO A 313 -14.23 -32.77 3.49
N VAL A 314 -14.56 -32.16 4.63
CA VAL A 314 -13.86 -32.35 5.91
C VAL A 314 -14.31 -33.67 6.55
#